data_AF-A0A7V3KMD0-F1
#
_entry.id   AF-A0A7V3KMD0-F1
#
_cell.length_a   1.000
_cell.length_b   1.000
_cell.length_c   1.000
_cell.angle_alpha   90.00
_cell.angle_beta   90.00
_cell.angle_gamma   90.00
#
_symmetry.space_group_name_H-M   'P 1'
#
loop_
_entity.id
_entity.type
_entity.pdbx_description
1 polymer ?
#
loop_
_entity_poly.entity_id
_entity_poly.type
_entity_poly.pdbx_seq_one_letter_code
_entity_poly.pdbx_strand_id
1 'polypeptide(L)'
;SGLAPIISKEAGSSEIITEGYNGFILENPWEAKEIARKVNLLVEDEALRRKIGLRAQKTASKYSWDKIAEETMKVYEEVTSNG
;
A
#
# COMPACT_ATOMS: atom_id res chain seq x y z
N SER A 1 -2.65 14.16 0.90
CA SER A 1 -1.30 14.01 1.46
C SER A 1 -0.86 12.57 1.22
N GLY A 2 0.23 12.35 0.46
CA GLY A 2 0.84 11.02 0.36
C GLY A 2 1.61 10.74 1.65
N LEU A 3 1.06 9.90 2.53
CA LEU A 3 1.74 9.48 3.76
C LEU A 3 2.60 8.26 3.46
N ALA A 4 3.73 8.11 4.14
CA ALA A 4 4.53 6.89 4.10
C ALA A 4 3.93 5.88 5.09
N PRO A 5 3.24 4.81 4.64
CA PRO A 5 2.55 3.91 5.53
C PRO A 5 3.51 2.89 6.15
N ILE A 6 3.27 2.55 7.41
CA ILE A 6 3.80 1.35 8.08
C ILE A 6 2.57 0.51 8.43
N ILE A 7 2.52 -0.73 7.96
CA ILE A 7 1.34 -1.60 8.08
C ILE A 7 1.74 -2.97 8.62
N SER A 8 0.82 -3.69 9.26
CA SER A 8 1.06 -5.09 9.62
C SER A 8 0.94 -6.00 8.40
N LYS A 9 1.65 -7.13 8.42
CA LYS A 9 1.56 -8.14 7.37
C LYS A 9 0.15 -8.71 7.19
N GLU A 10 -0.61 -8.80 8.28
CA GLU A 10 -1.98 -9.32 8.32
C GLU A 10 -3.02 -8.35 7.76
N ALA A 11 -2.66 -7.08 7.53
CA ALA A 11 -3.56 -6.14 6.88
C ALA A 11 -3.72 -6.52 5.40
N GLY A 12 -4.95 -6.57 4.87
CA GLY A 12 -5.17 -6.86 3.44
C GLY A 12 -4.51 -5.87 2.48
N SER A 13 -4.24 -4.64 2.95
CA SER A 13 -3.45 -3.65 2.20
C SER A 13 -1.96 -4.01 2.07
N SER A 14 -1.47 -5.04 2.76
CA SER A 14 -0.09 -5.50 2.65
C SER A 14 0.25 -6.04 1.26
N GLU A 15 -0.75 -6.59 0.56
CA GLU A 15 -0.60 -7.12 -0.79
C GLU A 15 -0.17 -6.06 -1.82
N ILE A 16 -0.48 -4.79 -1.56
CA ILE A 16 -0.17 -3.68 -2.46
C ILE A 16 1.05 -2.85 -2.00
N ILE A 17 1.69 -3.25 -0.90
CA ILE A 17 2.91 -2.62 -0.39
C ILE A 17 4.15 -3.41 -0.83
N THR A 18 5.11 -2.68 -1.38
CA THR A 18 6.48 -3.11 -1.63
C THR A 18 7.39 -2.45 -0.59
N GLU A 19 7.97 -3.27 0.27
CA GLU A 19 8.86 -2.89 1.37
C GLU A 19 9.91 -1.84 0.96
N GLY A 20 9.92 -0.70 1.66
CA GLY A 20 10.84 0.42 1.43
C GLY A 20 10.57 1.25 0.16
N TYR A 21 9.65 0.83 -0.71
CA TYR A 21 9.33 1.54 -1.94
C TYR A 21 8.12 2.49 -1.76
N ASN A 22 6.96 1.94 -1.41
CA ASN A 22 5.70 2.67 -1.22
C ASN A 22 5.09 2.45 0.17
N GLY A 23 5.84 1.84 1.09
CA GLY A 23 5.47 1.64 2.47
C GLY A 23 6.45 0.70 3.16
N PHE A 24 6.12 0.33 4.39
CA PHE A 24 6.84 -0.67 5.17
C PHE A 24 5.87 -1.69 5.75
N ILE A 25 6.29 -2.94 5.77
CA ILE A 25 5.56 -4.04 6.40
C ILE A 25 6.21 -4.37 7.74
N LEU A 26 5.38 -4.55 8.77
CA LEU A 26 5.75 -5.11 10.07
C LEU A 26 5.49 -6.61 10.00
N GLU A 27 6.55 -7.41 10.14
CA GLU A 27 6.42 -8.87 10.15
C GLU A 27 5.81 -9.35 11.47
N ASN A 28 6.08 -8.65 12.57
CA ASN A 28 5.42 -8.87 13.85
C ASN A 28 4.92 -7.55 14.43
N PRO A 29 3.60 -7.24 14.33
CA PRO A 29 3.07 -5.96 14.81
C PRO A 29 3.13 -5.79 16.34
N TRP A 30 3.49 -6.84 17.09
CA TRP A 30 3.65 -6.79 18.55
C TRP A 30 5.09 -6.48 18.97
N GLU A 31 6.04 -6.47 18.03
CA GLU A 31 7.43 -6.13 18.31
C GLU A 31 7.66 -4.61 18.28
N ALA A 32 7.54 -3.97 19.45
CA ALA A 32 7.72 -2.53 19.60
C ALA A 32 9.06 -2.00 19.04
N LYS A 33 10.13 -2.80 19.07
CA LYS A 33 11.43 -2.44 18.49
C LYS A 33 11.39 -2.32 16.97
N GLU A 34 10.64 -3.19 16.30
CA GLU A 34 10.47 -3.14 14.84
C GLU A 34 9.74 -1.85 14.44
N ILE A 35 8.64 -1.55 15.14
CA ILE A 35 7.85 -0.32 14.95
C ILE A 35 8.75 0.90 15.12
N ALA A 36 9.46 0.99 16.25
CA ALA A 36 10.33 2.11 16.56
C ALA A 36 11.40 2.33 15.48
N ARG A 37 12.04 1.25 14.99
CA ARG A 37 13.04 1.32 13.93
C ARG A 37 12.48 1.93 12.64
N LYS A 38 11.30 1.49 12.19
CA LYS A 38 10.65 1.97 10.96
C LYS A 38 10.18 3.43 11.10
N VAL A 39 9.62 3.77 12.27
CA VAL A 39 9.21 5.14 12.58
C VAL A 39 10.41 6.08 12.60
N ASN A 40 11.48 5.72 13.31
CA ASN A 40 12.68 6.54 13.40
C ASN A 40 13.32 6.76 12.02
N LEU A 41 13.41 5.72 11.19
CA LEU A 41 13.89 5.84 9.81
C LEU A 41 13.11 6.92 9.01
N LEU A 42 11.78 6.93 9.14
CA LEU A 42 10.93 7.92 8.45
C LEU A 42 10.99 9.32 9.09
N VAL A 43 11.24 9.42 10.39
CA VAL A 43 11.38 10.69 11.10
C VAL A 43 12.72 11.36 10.75
N GLU A 44 13.80 10.58 10.78
CA GLU A 44 15.18 11.02 10.56
C GLU A 44 15.48 11.36 9.10
N ASP A 45 14.86 10.65 8.13
CA ASP A 45 15.04 10.90 6.70
C ASP A 45 13.75 11.46 6.05
N GLU A 46 13.63 12.78 6.02
CA GLU A 46 12.50 13.47 5.39
C GLU A 46 12.42 13.21 3.88
N ALA A 47 13.55 13.11 3.19
CA ALA A 47 13.58 12.90 1.75
C ALA A 47 13.01 11.52 1.40
N LEU A 48 13.43 10.50 2.14
CA LEU A 48 12.88 9.15 2.06
C LEU A 48 11.38 9.15 2.37
N ARG A 49 10.97 9.79 3.48
CA ARG A 49 9.55 9.88 3.88
C ARG A 49 8.70 10.47 2.77
N ARG A 50 9.12 11.59 2.17
CA ARG A 50 8.40 12.23 1.04
C ARG A 50 8.36 11.32 -0.18
N LYS A 51 9.47 10.67 -0.53
CA LYS A 51 9.57 9.76 -1.67
C LYS A 51 8.66 8.55 -1.54
N ILE A 52 8.63 7.92 -0.38
CA ILE A 52 7.72 6.80 -0.08
C ILE A 52 6.27 7.28 -0.12
N GLY A 53 5.95 8.43 0.50
CA GLY A 53 4.59 8.97 0.50
C GLY A 53 4.03 9.26 -0.90
N LEU A 54 4.83 9.82 -1.80
CA LEU A 54 4.44 10.03 -3.20
C LEU A 54 4.19 8.71 -3.94
N ARG A 55 5.03 7.70 -3.70
CA ARG A 55 4.85 6.36 -4.29
C ARG A 55 3.62 5.66 -3.72
N ALA A 56 3.36 5.79 -2.42
CA ALA A 56 2.16 5.27 -1.77
C ALA A 56 0.90 5.87 -2.41
N GLN A 57 0.86 7.19 -2.59
CA GLN A 57 -0.24 7.87 -3.27
C GLN A 57 -0.44 7.36 -4.70
N LYS A 58 0.64 7.21 -5.47
CA LYS A 58 0.60 6.68 -6.84
C LYS A 58 0.17 5.22 -6.90
N THR A 59 0.51 4.41 -5.91
CA THR A 59 0.01 3.03 -5.83
C THR A 59 -1.48 3.04 -5.51
N ALA A 60 -1.92 3.80 -4.50
CA ALA A 60 -3.32 3.87 -4.08
C ALA A 60 -4.25 4.34 -5.21
N SER A 61 -3.80 5.26 -6.08
CA SER A 61 -4.60 5.73 -7.22
C SER A 61 -4.93 4.65 -8.25
N LYS A 62 -4.24 3.50 -8.24
CA LYS A 62 -4.55 2.35 -9.10
C LYS A 62 -5.72 1.50 -8.60
N TYR A 63 -6.13 1.69 -7.35
CA TYR A 63 -7.17 0.92 -6.67
C TYR A 63 -8.37 1.82 -6.30
N SER A 64 -8.66 2.83 -7.12
CA SER A 64 -9.86 3.64 -6.93
C SER A 64 -11.12 2.79 -7.11
N TRP A 65 -12.20 3.17 -6.41
CA TRP A 65 -13.51 2.50 -6.54
C TRP A 65 -13.95 2.37 -8.00
N ASP A 66 -13.81 3.45 -8.78
CA ASP A 66 -14.18 3.46 -10.19
C ASP A 66 -13.39 2.42 -11.00
N LYS A 67 -12.08 2.32 -10.77
CA LYS A 67 -11.22 1.39 -11.52
C LYS A 67 -11.48 -0.06 -11.14
N ILE A 68 -11.70 -0.33 -9.85
CA ILE A 68 -12.07 -1.68 -9.39
C ILE A 68 -13.46 -2.08 -9.92
N ALA A 69 -14.42 -1.15 -9.94
CA ALA A 69 -15.74 -1.40 -10.51
C ALA A 69 -15.67 -1.70 -12.02
N GLU A 70 -14.88 -0.94 -12.78
CA GLU A 70 -14.66 -1.16 -14.21
C GLU A 70 -13.99 -2.52 -14.48
N GLU A 71 -12.93 -2.87 -13.74
CA GLU A 71 -12.26 -4.17 -13.86
C GLU A 71 -13.20 -5.34 -13.51
N THR A 72 -14.03 -5.17 -12.47
CA THR A 72 -15.02 -6.18 -12.07
C THR A 72 -16.10 -6.35 -13.15
N MET A 73 -16.59 -5.25 -13.74
CA MET A 73 -17.61 -5.31 -14.77
C MET A 73 -17.12 -6.02 -16.03
N LYS A 74 -15.86 -5.80 -16.45
CA LYS A 74 -15.27 -6.49 -17.61
C LYS A 74 -15.30 -8.01 -17.46
N VAL A 75 -15.03 -8.51 -16.25
CA VAL A 75 -15.11 -9.96 -15.98
C VAL A 75 -16.56 -10.45 -16.09
N TYR A 76 -17.53 -9.70 -15.57
CA TYR A 76 -18.95 -10.05 -15.71
C TYR A 76 -19.42 -10.04 -17.16
N GLU A 77 -18.97 -9.08 -17.97
CA GLU A 77 -19.26 -9.02 -19.41
C GLU A 77 -18.64 -10.18 -20.17
N GLU A 78 -17.41 -10.58 -19.85
CA GLU A 78 -16.72 -11.71 -20.48
C GLU A 78 -17.45 -13.04 -20.24
N VAL A 79 -17.88 -13.30 -19.00
CA VAL A 79 -18.60 -14.55 -18.68
C VAL A 79 -20.03 -14.58 -19.20
N THR A 80 -20.68 -13.42 -19.39
CA THR A 80 -22.04 -13.34 -19.92
C THR A 80 -22.10 -13.32 -21.44
N SER A 81 -21.05 -12.85 -22.12
CA SER A 81 -20.97 -12.78 -23.59
C SER A 81 -20.50 -14.08 -24.25
N ASN A 82 -19.95 -15.02 -23.46
CA ASN A 82 -19.52 -16.35 -23.91
C ASN A 82 -20.59 -17.45 -23.66
N GLY A 83 -21.85 -17.07 -23.45
CA GLY A 83 -23.01 -17.96 -23.27
C GLY A 83 -23.86 -18.08 -24.53
#